data_AF-A0A9W8EGV3-F1
#
_entry.id   AF-A0A9W8EGV3-F1
#
_cell.length_a   1.000
_cell.length_b   1.000
_cell.length_c   1.000
_cell.angle_alpha   90.00
_cell.angle_beta   90.00
_cell.angle_gamma   90.00
#
_symmetry.space_group_name_H-M   'P 1'
#
loop_
_entity.id
_entity.type
_entity.pdbx_description
1 polymer ?
#
loop_
_entity_poly.entity_id
_entity_poly.type
_entity_poly.pdbx_seq_one_letter_code
_entity_poly.pdbx_strand_id
1 'polypeptide(L)'
;MDMGCKGNNCAAAATATAAAPSDKRMDPAKKYSVHLYFEPGETYRLRLLNIGSTFMFRFGIEGHNMYVIEVDGVATEKKKVNSVMLGVAQRVLVLVTARPDKSKNYRCHYDIFTDVFPQYPGYNPKEYSGSVIYDESVESAPKTDITWEEFDDPSLVLLNREPLLEPNVIHGAVIAVNRMSAEMVQAYINGVSFELPETPSIFTALSTPNTCVLNSSSLGAKTNAKVLQDMNIVELRVANYNTVHHPMHLHGQFFHIAERGTISDPSSAVKSSIMPMSRDTTLVPPNSYAYLRLRVDSLGTCLCHSHIKFHMELGLLMMFVTAPDVMQKEIKKSEAIVEQCRLMGMPICLLWFSQPPPTGLESWVEVGEPSVQLPSSLLERFEAMESELTKSRLREQAREAERAEDHRHIQVLMEERAENRRYMQAQEAERAEDRQHMQAQEAERAEDRRYMQAQEAERAEDRQHIQVLMEERAQSKLEIASLKAEAAEKNAELAKTQAQLAPLVDWQRRVRLGEFYAVVRNTLTSVANRGINTIGRVTPAMLPEGLGCTKKLLNLVKEANGPDGAIKRRNRMLHVQDPGCVPGLIEGQDSDELIELLRIYQRAESNHQLNGV
;
A
#
# COMPACT_ATOMS: atom_id res chain seq x y z
N MET A 1 1.10 -16.51 -13.65
CA MET A 1 2.37 -15.94 -13.14
C MET A 1 1.98 -14.96 -12.06
N ASP A 2 2.21 -15.36 -10.83
CA ASP A 2 1.82 -14.66 -9.61
C ASP A 2 3.01 -13.76 -9.22
N MET A 3 2.86 -12.44 -9.33
CA MET A 3 3.84 -11.48 -8.82
C MET A 3 3.19 -10.72 -7.67
N GLY A 4 3.43 -11.21 -6.45
CA GLY A 4 3.08 -10.52 -5.22
C GLY A 4 3.97 -9.30 -5.00
N CYS A 5 3.40 -8.11 -5.15
CA CYS A 5 3.99 -6.88 -4.62
C CYS A 5 3.73 -6.82 -3.11
N LYS A 6 4.72 -7.23 -2.30
CA LYS A 6 4.84 -6.81 -0.89
C LYS A 6 5.70 -5.56 -0.83
N GLY A 7 5.06 -4.40 -0.78
CA GLY A 7 5.68 -3.11 -0.51
C GLY A 7 4.62 -2.17 0.04
N ASN A 8 4.96 -1.37 1.06
CA ASN A 8 4.08 -0.49 1.83
C ASN A 8 3.53 0.71 1.02
N ASN A 9 2.83 0.41 -0.08
CA ASN A 9 1.90 1.30 -0.73
C ASN A 9 0.52 0.68 -0.52
N CYS A 10 -0.22 1.13 0.49
CA CYS A 10 -1.62 0.75 0.68
C CYS A 10 -2.49 1.37 -0.42
N ALA A 11 -2.35 0.90 -1.66
CA ALA A 11 -3.41 0.98 -2.65
C ALA A 11 -4.47 -0.04 -2.22
N ALA A 12 -5.39 0.37 -1.35
CA ALA A 12 -6.65 -0.34 -1.20
C ALA A 12 -7.42 -0.11 -2.50
N ALA A 13 -7.12 -0.92 -3.52
CA ALA A 13 -8.04 -1.07 -4.62
C ALA A 13 -9.33 -1.61 -4.00
N ALA A 14 -10.41 -0.82 -4.02
CA ALA A 14 -11.74 -1.38 -3.97
C ALA A 14 -11.97 -2.12 -5.30
N THR A 15 -11.22 -3.21 -5.49
CA THR A 15 -11.46 -4.16 -6.57
C THR A 15 -12.74 -4.89 -6.23
N ALA A 16 -13.87 -4.31 -6.65
CA ALA A 16 -14.87 -5.13 -7.30
C ALA A 16 -14.24 -5.64 -8.60
N THR A 17 -13.36 -6.65 -8.51
CA THR A 17 -12.92 -7.42 -9.66
C THR A 17 -14.15 -8.12 -10.20
N ALA A 18 -14.83 -7.48 -11.15
CA ALA A 18 -15.50 -8.19 -12.22
C ALA A 18 -14.42 -8.78 -13.13
N ALA A 19 -13.61 -9.69 -12.59
CA ALA A 19 -13.17 -10.79 -13.42
C ALA A 19 -14.46 -11.56 -13.73
N ALA A 20 -14.75 -11.80 -14.99
CA ALA A 20 -15.63 -12.88 -15.36
C ALA A 20 -14.76 -14.15 -15.36
N PRO A 21 -14.66 -14.93 -14.27
CA PRO A 21 -14.33 -16.33 -14.42
C PRO A 21 -15.59 -16.97 -15.01
N SER A 22 -15.45 -17.53 -16.20
CA SER A 22 -16.31 -18.64 -16.59
C SER A 22 -16.29 -19.64 -15.43
N ASP A 23 -17.46 -19.87 -14.85
CA ASP A 23 -17.74 -20.95 -13.90
C ASP A 23 -17.31 -20.72 -12.43
N LYS A 24 -18.12 -19.92 -11.72
CA LYS A 24 -18.68 -20.21 -10.37
C LYS A 24 -19.53 -19.01 -9.96
N ARG A 25 -20.81 -19.25 -9.64
CA ARG A 25 -21.70 -18.25 -9.06
C ARG A 25 -20.99 -17.55 -7.90
N MET A 26 -20.93 -16.22 -7.97
CA MET A 26 -20.50 -15.33 -6.89
C MET A 26 -21.16 -15.79 -5.59
N ASP A 27 -20.38 -16.10 -4.56
CA ASP A 27 -20.89 -16.44 -3.23
C ASP A 27 -21.32 -15.15 -2.53
N PRO A 28 -22.63 -14.91 -2.30
CA PRO A 28 -23.11 -13.71 -1.62
C PRO A 28 -22.69 -13.62 -0.14
N ALA A 29 -22.10 -14.67 0.45
CA ALA A 29 -21.66 -14.69 1.83
C ALA A 29 -20.26 -14.08 2.06
N LYS A 30 -19.41 -13.93 1.03
CA LYS A 30 -18.12 -13.25 1.17
C LYS A 30 -18.32 -11.74 1.18
N LYS A 31 -18.50 -11.17 2.37
CA LYS A 31 -18.44 -9.72 2.60
C LYS A 31 -17.05 -9.22 2.28
N TYR A 32 -16.90 -8.53 1.15
CA TYR A 32 -15.69 -7.76 0.84
C TYR A 32 -15.72 -6.49 1.70
N SER A 33 -15.23 -6.56 2.94
CA SER A 33 -14.97 -5.36 3.75
C SER A 33 -13.57 -4.86 3.47
N VAL A 34 -13.45 -3.63 2.94
CA VAL A 34 -12.17 -2.96 2.80
C VAL A 34 -11.66 -2.55 4.19
N HIS A 35 -10.40 -2.86 4.50
CA HIS A 35 -9.73 -2.44 5.73
C HIS A 35 -8.61 -1.45 5.41
N LEU A 36 -8.63 -0.27 6.04
CA LEU A 36 -7.55 0.72 5.99
C LEU A 36 -6.81 0.69 7.34
N TYR A 37 -5.51 0.47 7.33
CA TYR A 37 -4.72 0.37 8.57
C TYR A 37 -4.03 1.69 8.88
N PHE A 38 -4.35 2.28 10.04
CA PHE A 38 -3.84 3.58 10.49
C PHE A 38 -3.00 3.43 11.75
N GLU A 39 -1.82 4.02 11.74
CA GLU A 39 -0.98 4.22 12.91
C GLU A 39 -1.44 5.50 13.64
N PRO A 40 -1.59 5.46 14.97
CA PRO A 40 -2.08 6.61 15.73
C PRO A 40 -1.24 7.88 15.51
N GLY A 41 -1.91 9.00 15.22
CA GLY A 41 -1.28 10.30 15.03
C GLY A 41 -0.68 10.56 13.64
N GLU A 42 -0.50 9.53 12.82
CA GLU A 42 0.04 9.66 11.46
C GLU A 42 -0.95 10.33 10.50
N THR A 43 -0.44 10.99 9.45
CA THR A 43 -1.29 11.58 8.41
C THR A 43 -1.14 10.84 7.09
N TYR A 44 -2.25 10.31 6.60
CA TYR A 44 -2.34 9.53 5.37
C TYR A 44 -2.83 10.39 4.22
N ARG A 45 -2.17 10.26 3.06
CA ARG A 45 -2.65 10.78 1.78
C ARG A 45 -3.40 9.68 1.05
N LEU A 46 -4.73 9.69 1.11
CA LEU A 46 -5.57 8.74 0.41
C LEU A 46 -5.85 9.25 -1.01
N ARG A 47 -5.61 8.38 -2.00
CA ARG A 47 -5.95 8.64 -3.40
C ARG A 47 -7.22 7.89 -3.73
N LEU A 48 -8.32 8.61 -3.87
CA LEU A 48 -9.63 8.03 -4.17
C LEU A 48 -9.86 8.15 -5.68
N LEU A 49 -10.13 7.03 -6.34
CA LEU A 49 -10.34 6.98 -7.79
C LEU A 49 -11.62 6.21 -8.06
N ASN A 50 -12.54 6.80 -8.82
CA ASN A 50 -13.68 6.07 -9.35
C ASN A 50 -13.32 5.52 -10.74
N ILE A 51 -12.82 4.28 -10.76
CA ILE A 51 -12.49 3.53 -11.97
C ILE A 51 -13.66 2.67 -12.48
N GLY A 52 -14.87 2.89 -11.96
CA GLY A 52 -16.06 2.16 -12.36
C GLY A 52 -16.50 2.48 -13.79
N SER A 53 -17.53 1.80 -14.27
CA SER A 53 -18.10 2.05 -15.61
C SER A 53 -19.40 2.86 -15.57
N THR A 54 -20.01 3.02 -14.40
CA THR A 54 -21.43 3.43 -14.30
C THR A 54 -21.71 4.26 -13.06
N PHE A 55 -21.33 3.76 -11.90
CA PHE A 55 -21.81 4.29 -10.63
C PHE A 55 -20.90 5.39 -10.07
N MET A 56 -21.52 6.35 -9.38
CA MET A 56 -20.81 7.32 -8.56
C MET A 56 -20.72 6.82 -7.13
N PHE A 57 -19.65 7.20 -6.42
CA PHE A 57 -19.42 6.78 -5.05
C PHE A 57 -19.32 7.98 -4.12
N ARG A 58 -19.89 7.85 -2.92
CA ARG A 58 -19.62 8.75 -1.80
C ARG A 58 -18.65 8.08 -0.85
N PHE A 59 -17.57 8.76 -0.51
CA PHE A 59 -16.59 8.25 0.45
C PHE A 59 -16.50 9.14 1.69
N GLY A 60 -16.43 8.51 2.86
CA GLY A 60 -16.26 9.17 4.14
C GLY A 60 -15.67 8.23 5.18
N ILE A 61 -14.98 8.80 6.17
CA ILE A 61 -14.42 8.05 7.31
C ILE A 61 -15.00 8.63 8.58
N GLU A 62 -15.69 7.78 9.35
CA GLU A 62 -16.30 8.23 10.60
C GLU A 62 -15.25 8.64 11.62
N GLY A 63 -15.57 9.69 12.37
CA GLY A 63 -14.67 10.21 13.39
C GLY A 63 -13.39 10.80 12.83
N HIS A 64 -13.23 10.97 11.52
CA HIS A 64 -12.04 11.56 10.91
C HIS A 64 -12.40 12.78 10.08
N ASN A 65 -11.59 13.83 10.19
CA ASN A 65 -11.67 14.94 9.25
C ASN A 65 -10.88 14.55 8.01
N MET A 66 -11.45 14.78 6.84
CA MET A 66 -10.73 14.68 5.58
C MET A 66 -10.43 16.08 5.06
N TYR A 67 -9.27 16.23 4.41
CA TYR A 67 -8.90 17.49 3.77
C TYR A 67 -8.53 17.24 2.31
N VAL A 68 -9.34 17.74 1.38
CA VAL A 68 -9.02 17.70 -0.05
C VAL A 68 -7.80 18.56 -0.32
N ILE A 69 -6.86 18.02 -1.10
CA ILE A 69 -5.64 18.71 -1.53
C ILE A 69 -5.41 18.64 -3.04
N GLU A 70 -6.15 17.80 -3.75
CA GLU A 70 -6.02 17.61 -5.20
C GLU A 70 -7.29 16.95 -5.75
N VAL A 71 -7.72 17.38 -6.94
CA VAL A 71 -8.81 16.79 -7.72
C VAL A 71 -8.35 16.56 -9.15
N ASP A 72 -8.59 15.36 -9.68
CA ASP A 72 -8.20 14.94 -11.04
C ASP A 72 -6.72 15.20 -11.41
N GLY A 73 -5.81 15.24 -10.43
CA GLY A 73 -4.39 15.55 -10.66
C GLY A 73 -4.04 17.03 -10.54
N VAL A 74 -5.01 17.89 -10.28
CA VAL A 74 -4.83 19.33 -10.09
C VAL A 74 -4.84 19.66 -8.60
N ALA A 75 -3.74 20.25 -8.12
CA ALA A 75 -3.59 20.61 -6.71
C ALA A 75 -4.53 21.76 -6.31
N THR A 76 -5.11 21.65 -5.11
CA THR A 76 -6.01 22.64 -4.52
C THR A 76 -5.46 23.18 -3.20
N GLU A 77 -5.93 24.34 -2.78
CA GLU A 77 -5.81 24.71 -1.38
C GLU A 77 -6.50 23.66 -0.49
N LYS A 78 -5.94 23.47 0.71
CA LYS A 78 -6.41 22.45 1.65
C LYS A 78 -7.81 22.82 2.14
N LYS A 79 -8.83 22.03 1.77
CA LYS A 79 -10.21 22.25 2.19
C LYS A 79 -10.75 21.10 3.01
N LYS A 80 -11.30 21.39 4.18
CA LYS A 80 -11.93 20.39 5.05
C LYS A 80 -13.24 19.90 4.41
N VAL A 81 -13.43 18.58 4.39
CA VAL A 81 -14.67 17.93 3.94
C VAL A 81 -15.03 16.77 4.86
N ASN A 82 -16.32 16.50 5.00
CA ASN A 82 -16.82 15.35 5.75
C ASN A 82 -17.04 14.13 4.84
N SER A 83 -17.32 14.37 3.55
CA SER A 83 -17.39 13.35 2.53
C SER A 83 -16.93 13.88 1.18
N VAL A 84 -16.64 12.97 0.27
CA VAL A 84 -16.35 13.29 -1.13
C VAL A 84 -17.27 12.48 -2.03
N MET A 85 -17.81 13.13 -3.07
CA MET A 85 -18.52 12.47 -4.15
C MET A 85 -17.56 12.30 -5.33
N LEU A 86 -17.47 11.08 -5.88
CA LEU A 86 -16.69 10.80 -7.07
C LEU A 86 -17.60 10.29 -8.20
N GLY A 87 -17.77 11.12 -9.22
CA GLY A 87 -18.24 10.69 -10.54
C GLY A 87 -17.28 9.69 -11.18
N VAL A 88 -17.75 8.92 -12.15
CA VAL A 88 -16.88 8.00 -12.91
C VAL A 88 -15.71 8.78 -13.52
N ALA A 89 -14.50 8.22 -13.45
CA ALA A 89 -13.22 8.81 -13.85
C ALA A 89 -12.68 9.96 -13.00
N GLN A 90 -13.43 10.42 -11.99
CA GLN A 90 -12.92 11.42 -11.06
C GLN A 90 -11.93 10.82 -10.07
N ARG A 91 -10.95 11.65 -9.68
CA ARG A 91 -9.97 11.37 -8.64
C ARG A 91 -10.01 12.48 -7.61
N VAL A 92 -9.98 12.12 -6.34
CA VAL A 92 -9.89 13.08 -5.24
C VAL A 92 -8.84 12.59 -4.26
N LEU A 93 -7.93 13.47 -3.89
CA LEU A 93 -6.91 13.19 -2.91
C LEU A 93 -7.22 13.90 -1.61
N VAL A 94 -7.31 13.12 -0.54
CA VAL A 94 -7.59 13.62 0.80
C VAL A 94 -6.47 13.29 1.77
N LEU A 95 -6.14 14.24 2.63
CA LEU A 95 -5.35 14.01 3.84
C LEU A 95 -6.28 13.61 4.98
N VAL A 96 -5.93 12.52 5.65
CA VAL A 96 -6.63 12.02 6.83
C VAL A 96 -5.61 11.82 7.93
N THR A 97 -5.75 12.59 9.02
CA THR A 97 -4.91 12.42 10.20
C THR A 97 -5.56 11.41 11.14
N ALA A 98 -4.82 10.36 11.45
CA ALA A 98 -5.22 9.32 12.37
C ALA A 98 -5.35 9.88 13.79
N ARG A 99 -6.37 9.42 14.51
CA ARG A 99 -6.58 9.76 15.92
C ARG A 99 -5.41 9.20 16.76
N PRO A 100 -5.02 9.88 17.85
CA PRO A 100 -3.95 9.39 18.71
C PRO A 100 -4.37 8.18 19.56
N ASP A 101 -5.68 7.90 19.65
CA ASP A 101 -6.23 6.79 20.44
C ASP A 101 -6.48 5.56 19.56
N LYS A 102 -5.85 4.44 19.91
CA LYS A 102 -6.00 3.14 19.24
C LYS A 102 -7.02 2.21 19.91
N SER A 103 -7.70 2.66 20.96
CA SER A 103 -8.71 1.86 21.68
C SER A 103 -9.98 1.60 20.86
N LYS A 104 -10.11 2.22 19.68
CA LYS A 104 -11.30 2.15 18.84
C LYS A 104 -10.94 2.03 17.37
N ASN A 105 -11.57 1.07 16.69
CA ASN A 105 -11.60 0.97 15.24
C ASN A 105 -12.83 1.70 14.67
N TYR A 106 -12.68 2.33 13.52
CA TYR A 106 -13.70 3.18 12.91
C TYR A 106 -14.29 2.56 11.64
N ARG A 107 -15.39 3.10 11.15
CA ARG A 107 -15.96 2.74 9.84
C ARG A 107 -15.52 3.71 8.76
N CYS A 108 -15.27 3.18 7.57
CA CYS A 108 -15.25 3.94 6.34
C CYS A 108 -16.44 3.52 5.48
N HIS A 109 -17.02 4.47 4.76
CA HIS A 109 -18.21 4.27 3.92
C HIS A 109 -17.86 4.60 2.48
N TYR A 110 -18.38 3.82 1.53
CA TYR A 110 -18.18 3.96 0.09
C TYR A 110 -19.47 3.64 -0.66
N ASP A 111 -20.51 4.42 -0.37
CA ASP A 111 -21.88 4.17 -0.84
C ASP A 111 -22.02 4.43 -2.34
N ILE A 112 -22.84 3.60 -2.98
CA ILE A 112 -23.19 3.76 -4.38
C ILE A 112 -24.34 4.76 -4.50
N PHE A 113 -24.13 5.78 -5.30
CA PHE A 113 -25.19 6.68 -5.72
C PHE A 113 -26.14 5.94 -6.69
N THR A 114 -27.34 5.62 -6.24
CA THR A 114 -28.29 4.73 -6.93
C THR A 114 -29.61 5.41 -7.27
N ASP A 115 -29.71 6.73 -7.18
CA ASP A 115 -30.99 7.45 -7.28
C ASP A 115 -31.70 7.29 -8.63
N VAL A 116 -31.00 6.77 -9.65
CA VAL A 116 -31.52 6.49 -10.99
C VAL A 116 -31.81 5.00 -11.26
N PHE A 117 -31.53 4.10 -10.31
CA PHE A 117 -31.73 2.65 -10.47
C PHE A 117 -32.76 2.09 -9.50
N PRO A 118 -33.65 1.19 -9.96
CA PRO A 118 -34.53 0.45 -9.07
C PRO A 118 -33.73 -0.31 -8.01
N GLN A 119 -34.19 -0.23 -6.76
CA GLN A 119 -33.59 -0.95 -5.65
C GLN A 119 -34.13 -2.38 -5.59
N TYR A 120 -33.22 -3.35 -5.59
CA TYR A 120 -33.51 -4.77 -5.44
C TYR A 120 -32.81 -5.26 -4.17
N PRO A 121 -33.53 -5.41 -3.05
CA PRO A 121 -32.97 -5.88 -1.79
C PRO A 121 -32.12 -7.14 -1.98
N GLY A 122 -30.87 -7.11 -1.51
CA GLY A 122 -29.92 -8.23 -1.61
C GLY A 122 -29.09 -8.31 -2.91
N TYR A 123 -29.44 -7.55 -3.96
CA TYR A 123 -28.72 -7.55 -5.24
C TYR A 123 -27.89 -6.29 -5.47
N ASN A 124 -28.37 -5.13 -5.01
CA ASN A 124 -27.67 -3.84 -5.13
C ASN A 124 -27.77 -3.03 -3.83
N PRO A 125 -27.15 -3.48 -2.72
CA PRO A 125 -27.15 -2.69 -1.49
C PRO A 125 -26.59 -1.29 -1.76
N LYS A 126 -27.27 -0.24 -1.30
CA LYS A 126 -26.80 1.15 -1.45
C LYS A 126 -25.56 1.44 -0.62
N GLU A 127 -25.51 0.80 0.54
CA GLU A 127 -24.58 1.12 1.60
C GLU A 127 -23.46 0.09 1.66
N TYR A 128 -22.26 0.52 1.31
CA TYR A 128 -21.06 -0.30 1.46
C TYR A 128 -20.16 0.33 2.50
N SER A 129 -19.68 -0.50 3.41
CA SER A 129 -18.77 -0.06 4.45
C SER A 129 -17.56 -0.98 4.59
N GLY A 130 -16.49 -0.38 5.08
CA GLY A 130 -15.25 -1.01 5.46
C GLY A 130 -14.90 -0.62 6.88
N SER A 131 -13.66 -0.84 7.28
CA SER A 131 -13.16 -0.39 8.58
C SER A 131 -11.83 0.35 8.43
N VAL A 132 -11.61 1.33 9.29
CA VAL A 132 -10.29 1.87 9.59
C VAL A 132 -9.81 1.20 10.88
N ILE A 133 -8.74 0.42 10.75
CA ILE A 133 -8.17 -0.42 11.79
C ILE A 133 -6.94 0.27 12.38
N TYR A 134 -7.00 0.52 13.67
CA TYR A 134 -5.90 1.01 14.51
C TYR A 134 -5.24 -0.13 15.28
N ASP A 135 -6.04 -1.13 15.69
CA ASP A 135 -5.58 -2.32 16.40
C ASP A 135 -6.46 -3.50 16.00
N GLU A 136 -5.88 -4.56 15.44
CA GLU A 136 -6.64 -5.74 14.98
C GLU A 136 -7.31 -6.52 16.11
N SER A 137 -6.85 -6.35 17.36
CA SER A 137 -7.46 -6.98 18.53
C SER A 137 -8.73 -6.26 19.01
N VAL A 138 -8.99 -5.06 18.50
CA VAL A 138 -10.17 -4.26 18.84
C VAL A 138 -11.28 -4.48 17.81
N GLU A 139 -12.52 -4.69 18.26
CA GLU A 139 -13.63 -4.81 17.33
C GLU A 139 -13.89 -3.49 16.57
N SER A 140 -14.19 -3.60 15.29
CA SER A 140 -14.65 -2.46 14.48
C SER A 140 -15.96 -1.92 15.04
N ALA A 141 -16.12 -0.59 15.04
CA ALA A 141 -17.39 0.05 15.36
C ALA A 141 -18.58 -0.61 14.61
N PRO A 142 -19.78 -0.66 15.20
CA PRO A 142 -20.96 -1.18 14.51
C PRO A 142 -21.23 -0.36 13.23
N LYS A 143 -21.92 -0.97 12.27
CA LYS A 143 -22.38 -0.23 11.09
C LYS A 143 -23.37 0.86 11.56
N THR A 144 -23.18 2.06 11.06
CA THR A 144 -23.96 3.26 11.38
C THR A 144 -24.44 3.88 10.09
N ASP A 145 -25.65 4.43 10.14
CA ASP A 145 -26.19 5.23 9.04
C ASP A 145 -25.52 6.61 9.07
N ILE A 146 -25.03 7.07 7.92
CA ILE A 146 -24.38 8.37 7.81
C ILE A 146 -25.18 9.33 6.95
N THR A 147 -25.27 10.56 7.43
CA THR A 147 -25.82 11.67 6.65
C THR A 147 -24.71 12.23 5.77
N TRP A 148 -24.91 12.18 4.46
CA TRP A 148 -23.97 12.69 3.50
C TRP A 148 -24.14 14.20 3.31
N GLU A 149 -23.08 14.96 3.58
CA GLU A 149 -23.00 16.37 3.15
C GLU A 149 -22.66 16.46 1.67
N GLU A 150 -23.16 17.49 1.00
CA GLU A 150 -22.84 17.73 -0.41
C GLU A 150 -21.36 18.07 -0.58
N PHE A 151 -20.72 17.40 -1.54
CA PHE A 151 -19.36 17.73 -1.92
C PHE A 151 -19.36 18.81 -3.01
N ASP A 152 -19.15 20.05 -2.59
CA ASP A 152 -19.08 21.21 -3.48
C ASP A 152 -17.64 21.42 -4.00
N ASP A 153 -17.32 20.72 -5.09
CA ASP A 153 -16.04 20.81 -5.78
C ASP A 153 -15.77 22.15 -6.50
N PRO A 154 -16.74 22.89 -7.06
CA PRO A 154 -16.55 24.24 -7.57
C PRO A 154 -15.98 25.24 -6.56
N SER A 155 -16.29 25.10 -5.27
CA SER A 155 -15.75 25.99 -4.23
C SER A 155 -14.40 25.54 -3.69
N LEU A 156 -13.72 24.59 -4.36
CA LEU A 156 -12.28 24.38 -4.19
C LEU A 156 -11.52 25.52 -4.89
N VAL A 157 -10.34 25.85 -4.36
CA VAL A 157 -9.47 26.90 -4.91
C VAL A 157 -8.22 26.24 -5.47
N LEU A 158 -7.85 26.59 -6.71
CA LEU A 158 -6.61 26.11 -7.31
C LEU A 158 -5.39 26.57 -6.53
N LEU A 159 -4.43 25.66 -6.32
CA LEU A 159 -3.21 25.98 -5.58
C LEU A 159 -2.32 26.99 -6.30
N ASN A 160 -2.24 26.91 -7.63
CA ASN A 160 -1.49 27.87 -8.46
C ASN A 160 -2.20 29.22 -8.61
N ARG A 161 -3.45 29.32 -8.13
CA ARG A 161 -4.26 30.55 -8.17
C ARG A 161 -4.35 31.14 -9.57
N GLU A 162 -4.53 30.30 -10.58
CA GLU A 162 -4.88 30.79 -11.92
C GLU A 162 -6.29 31.42 -11.86
N PRO A 163 -6.46 32.67 -12.34
CA PRO A 163 -7.76 33.30 -12.34
C PRO A 163 -8.68 32.64 -13.36
N LEU A 164 -9.99 32.77 -13.14
CA LEU A 164 -11.00 32.34 -14.10
C LEU A 164 -10.70 32.91 -15.49
N LEU A 165 -10.62 32.03 -16.48
CA LEU A 165 -10.38 32.43 -17.86
C LEU A 165 -11.57 33.20 -18.42
N GLU A 166 -11.32 34.26 -19.20
CA GLU A 166 -12.38 34.99 -19.91
C GLU A 166 -12.56 34.45 -21.33
N PRO A 167 -13.74 33.91 -21.69
CA PRO A 167 -13.92 33.20 -22.94
C PRO A 167 -14.07 34.17 -24.12
N ASN A 168 -13.46 33.79 -25.25
CA ASN A 168 -13.65 34.46 -26.54
C ASN A 168 -14.50 33.63 -27.51
N VAL A 169 -14.71 32.34 -27.22
CA VAL A 169 -15.57 31.45 -27.99
C VAL A 169 -16.49 30.69 -27.05
N ILE A 170 -17.76 30.53 -27.46
CA ILE A 170 -18.77 29.80 -26.69
C ILE A 170 -19.30 28.65 -27.55
N HIS A 171 -19.36 27.45 -26.96
CA HIS A 171 -19.96 26.28 -27.57
C HIS A 171 -21.01 25.66 -26.63
N GLY A 172 -22.16 25.27 -27.19
CA GLY A 172 -23.17 24.52 -26.46
C GLY A 172 -22.94 23.01 -26.56
N ALA A 173 -23.30 22.28 -25.51
CA ALA A 173 -23.40 20.83 -25.48
C ALA A 173 -24.69 20.43 -24.76
N VAL A 174 -25.77 20.29 -25.53
CA VAL A 174 -27.08 19.92 -25.00
C VAL A 174 -27.22 18.41 -25.02
N ILE A 175 -27.31 17.81 -23.83
CA ILE A 175 -27.46 16.37 -23.63
C ILE A 175 -28.93 15.98 -23.74
N ALA A 176 -29.21 15.00 -24.61
CA ALA A 176 -30.53 14.37 -24.73
C ALA A 176 -30.39 12.85 -24.85
N VAL A 177 -31.41 12.13 -24.37
CA VAL A 177 -31.51 10.67 -24.52
C VAL A 177 -32.90 10.37 -25.05
N ASN A 178 -32.98 9.71 -26.21
CA ASN A 178 -34.25 9.35 -26.82
C ASN A 178 -34.35 7.84 -26.95
N ARG A 179 -35.55 7.32 -26.67
CA ARG A 179 -35.93 5.95 -26.99
C ARG A 179 -36.44 5.92 -28.43
N MET A 180 -35.69 5.29 -29.33
CA MET A 180 -36.03 5.18 -30.75
C MET A 180 -37.00 4.02 -31.01
N SER A 181 -36.91 2.94 -30.24
CA SER A 181 -37.82 1.79 -30.29
C SER A 181 -37.95 1.10 -28.92
N ALA A 182 -38.68 -0.01 -28.84
CA ALA A 182 -38.77 -0.82 -27.62
C ALA A 182 -37.39 -1.33 -27.16
N GLU A 183 -36.49 -1.66 -28.10
CA GLU A 183 -35.15 -2.16 -27.80
C GLU A 183 -34.02 -1.13 -28.00
N MET A 184 -34.26 0.00 -28.67
CA MET A 184 -33.21 0.96 -29.03
C MET A 184 -33.36 2.29 -28.26
N VAL A 185 -32.34 2.60 -27.48
CA VAL A 185 -32.12 3.91 -26.86
C VAL A 185 -30.88 4.51 -27.50
N GLN A 186 -30.88 5.82 -27.74
CA GLN A 186 -29.72 6.52 -28.27
C GLN A 186 -29.54 7.84 -27.52
N ALA A 187 -28.28 8.22 -27.32
CA ALA A 187 -27.90 9.45 -26.67
C ALA A 187 -27.32 10.44 -27.67
N TYR A 188 -27.51 11.73 -27.39
CA TYR A 188 -27.20 12.81 -28.30
C TYR A 188 -26.53 13.96 -27.54
N ILE A 189 -25.58 14.61 -28.20
CA ILE A 189 -25.12 15.96 -27.86
C ILE A 189 -25.49 16.87 -29.03
N ASN A 190 -26.24 17.95 -28.78
CA ASN A 190 -26.71 18.87 -29.81
C ASN A 190 -27.50 18.20 -30.95
N GLY A 191 -28.27 17.15 -30.62
CA GLY A 191 -29.05 16.39 -31.60
C GLY A 191 -28.23 15.42 -32.47
N VAL A 192 -26.92 15.30 -32.25
CA VAL A 192 -26.05 14.33 -32.94
C VAL A 192 -25.70 13.21 -31.97
N SER A 193 -25.98 11.97 -32.37
CA SER A 193 -25.44 10.79 -31.71
C SER A 193 -24.12 10.45 -32.36
N PHE A 194 -23.07 10.32 -31.55
CA PHE A 194 -21.73 10.10 -32.05
C PHE A 194 -21.60 8.74 -32.72
N GLU A 195 -21.01 8.73 -33.91
CA GLU A 195 -20.56 7.51 -34.58
C GLU A 195 -19.05 7.61 -34.83
N LEU A 196 -18.34 6.54 -34.47
CA LEU A 196 -16.90 6.48 -34.68
C LEU A 196 -16.61 6.47 -36.19
N PRO A 197 -15.78 7.40 -36.71
CA PRO A 197 -15.45 7.43 -38.12
C PRO A 197 -14.56 6.24 -38.50
N GLU A 198 -14.66 5.77 -39.74
CA GLU A 198 -13.84 4.67 -40.26
C GLU A 198 -12.34 4.99 -40.24
N THR A 199 -12.01 6.24 -40.55
CA THR A 199 -10.64 6.78 -40.43
C THR A 199 -10.49 7.46 -39.07
N PRO A 200 -9.47 7.13 -38.27
CA PRO A 200 -9.21 7.84 -37.02
C PRO A 200 -9.12 9.35 -37.24
N SER A 201 -9.86 10.12 -36.45
CA SER A 201 -10.04 11.56 -36.69
C SER A 201 -8.74 12.35 -36.72
N ILE A 202 -7.71 11.94 -35.99
CA ILE A 202 -6.39 12.56 -36.06
C ILE A 202 -5.77 12.45 -37.46
N PHE A 203 -5.93 11.33 -38.15
CA PHE A 203 -5.41 11.16 -39.51
C PHE A 203 -6.23 11.95 -40.52
N THR A 204 -7.55 12.00 -40.37
CA THR A 204 -8.41 12.89 -41.16
C THR A 204 -7.96 14.34 -40.96
N ALA A 205 -7.83 14.80 -39.73
CA ALA A 205 -7.43 16.18 -39.43
C ALA A 205 -6.01 16.51 -39.93
N LEU A 206 -5.07 15.56 -39.90
CA LEU A 206 -3.72 15.75 -40.45
C LEU A 206 -3.64 15.67 -41.98
N SER A 207 -4.62 15.09 -42.66
CA SER A 207 -4.60 14.91 -44.12
C SER A 207 -5.56 15.82 -44.88
N THR A 208 -6.57 16.38 -44.21
CA THR A 208 -7.51 17.34 -44.80
C THR A 208 -6.81 18.68 -45.04
N PRO A 209 -6.94 19.31 -46.23
CA PRO A 209 -6.39 20.64 -46.48
C PRO A 209 -6.83 21.67 -45.44
N ASN A 210 -5.95 22.61 -45.09
CA ASN A 210 -6.24 23.65 -44.10
C ASN A 210 -7.53 24.45 -44.37
N THR A 211 -7.85 24.71 -45.64
CA THR A 211 -9.10 25.39 -46.02
C THR A 211 -10.36 24.58 -45.73
N CYS A 212 -10.24 23.26 -45.63
CA CYS A 212 -11.35 22.34 -45.41
C CYS A 212 -11.45 21.89 -43.95
N VAL A 213 -10.33 21.68 -43.25
CA VAL A 213 -10.31 21.14 -41.88
C VAL A 213 -10.97 22.09 -40.87
N LEU A 214 -11.00 23.39 -41.17
CA LEU A 214 -11.72 24.39 -40.38
C LEU A 214 -13.24 24.24 -40.46
N ASN A 215 -13.75 23.57 -41.49
CA ASN A 215 -15.16 23.19 -41.57
C ASN A 215 -15.34 21.82 -40.91
N SER A 216 -16.05 21.80 -39.77
CA SER A 216 -16.28 20.57 -38.99
C SER A 216 -17.00 19.47 -39.78
N SER A 217 -17.77 19.81 -40.82
CA SER A 217 -18.42 18.81 -41.69
C SER A 217 -17.41 17.92 -42.42
N SER A 218 -16.19 18.42 -42.67
CA SER A 218 -15.10 17.65 -43.29
C SER A 218 -14.56 16.52 -42.40
N LEU A 219 -14.86 16.56 -41.10
CA LEU A 219 -14.47 15.56 -40.10
C LEU A 219 -15.55 14.50 -39.89
N GLY A 220 -16.59 14.51 -40.72
CA GLY A 220 -17.75 13.60 -40.65
C GLY A 220 -18.85 14.16 -39.76
N ALA A 221 -20.06 14.33 -40.30
CA ALA A 221 -21.17 14.95 -39.57
C ALA A 221 -21.55 14.23 -38.25
N LYS A 222 -21.34 12.91 -38.20
CA LYS A 222 -21.64 12.07 -37.04
C LYS A 222 -20.57 12.09 -35.94
N THR A 223 -19.42 12.74 -36.17
CA THR A 223 -18.40 12.90 -35.12
C THR A 223 -18.72 14.04 -34.16
N ASN A 224 -19.73 14.85 -34.47
CA ASN A 224 -20.10 16.05 -33.70
C ASN A 224 -18.90 16.95 -33.42
N ALA A 225 -18.00 17.07 -34.41
CA ALA A 225 -16.75 17.78 -34.24
C ALA A 225 -16.95 19.28 -34.09
N LYS A 226 -16.14 19.88 -33.22
CA LYS A 226 -15.94 21.33 -33.10
C LYS A 226 -14.46 21.62 -33.28
N VAL A 227 -14.16 22.54 -34.20
CA VAL A 227 -12.79 22.97 -34.45
C VAL A 227 -12.49 24.15 -33.53
N LEU A 228 -11.46 24.01 -32.71
CA LEU A 228 -11.01 25.03 -31.77
C LEU A 228 -9.69 25.62 -32.27
N GLN A 229 -9.59 26.94 -32.34
CA GLN A 229 -8.35 27.60 -32.78
C GLN A 229 -7.33 27.65 -31.65
N ASP A 230 -6.05 27.74 -32.01
CA ASP A 230 -4.94 27.86 -31.07
C ASP A 230 -5.14 29.01 -30.08
N MET A 231 -4.81 28.76 -28.81
CA MET A 231 -4.89 29.71 -27.71
C MET A 231 -6.27 30.34 -27.45
N ASN A 232 -7.34 29.81 -28.07
CA ASN A 232 -8.69 30.26 -27.76
C ASN A 232 -9.05 29.91 -26.32
N ILE A 233 -9.84 30.77 -25.70
CA ILE A 233 -10.45 30.47 -24.40
C ILE A 233 -11.92 30.12 -24.70
N VAL A 234 -12.22 28.83 -24.56
CA VAL A 234 -13.52 28.27 -24.92
C VAL A 234 -14.35 28.10 -23.67
N GLU A 235 -15.58 28.62 -23.69
CA GLU A 235 -16.62 28.25 -22.73
C GLU A 235 -17.55 27.19 -23.33
N LEU A 236 -17.47 25.97 -22.81
CA LEU A 236 -18.38 24.88 -23.11
C LEU A 236 -19.56 24.92 -22.14
N ARG A 237 -20.76 25.18 -22.67
CA ARG A 237 -22.01 25.20 -21.91
C ARG A 237 -22.70 23.85 -22.04
N VAL A 238 -22.51 23.00 -21.04
CA VAL A 238 -23.15 21.68 -20.97
C VAL A 238 -24.51 21.82 -20.31
N ALA A 239 -25.56 21.39 -20.98
CA ALA A 239 -26.92 21.40 -20.43
C ALA A 239 -27.50 19.98 -20.43
N ASN A 240 -27.94 19.53 -19.25
CA ASN A 240 -28.51 18.21 -19.05
C ASN A 240 -30.02 18.28 -18.78
N TYR A 241 -30.82 18.09 -19.81
CA TYR A 241 -32.29 18.06 -19.71
C TYR A 241 -32.86 16.69 -19.35
N ASN A 242 -32.02 15.68 -19.09
CA ASN A 242 -32.48 14.36 -18.72
C ASN A 242 -32.47 14.14 -17.19
N THR A 243 -33.02 13.00 -16.79
CA THR A 243 -33.20 12.62 -15.39
C THR A 243 -32.01 11.82 -14.83
N VAL A 244 -30.87 11.77 -15.54
CA VAL A 244 -29.70 10.97 -15.18
C VAL A 244 -28.46 11.87 -15.02
N HIS A 245 -27.55 11.50 -14.12
CA HIS A 245 -26.27 12.19 -13.96
C HIS A 245 -25.31 11.85 -15.11
N HIS A 246 -24.50 12.82 -15.53
CA HIS A 246 -23.42 12.61 -16.51
C HIS A 246 -22.09 13.13 -15.98
N PRO A 247 -21.13 12.25 -15.64
CA PRO A 247 -19.75 12.68 -15.41
C PRO A 247 -19.12 13.01 -16.77
N MET A 248 -19.14 14.28 -17.14
CA MET A 248 -18.61 14.76 -18.40
C MET A 248 -17.09 14.91 -18.30
N HIS A 249 -16.37 14.13 -19.11
CA HIS A 249 -14.92 14.09 -19.18
C HIS A 249 -14.44 14.74 -20.49
N LEU A 250 -13.34 15.50 -20.43
CA LEU A 250 -12.66 16.08 -21.57
C LEU A 250 -11.23 15.54 -21.67
N HIS A 251 -10.88 15.01 -22.84
CA HIS A 251 -9.53 14.51 -23.10
C HIS A 251 -8.55 15.66 -23.36
N GLY A 252 -7.30 15.46 -22.98
CA GLY A 252 -6.16 16.29 -23.38
C GLY A 252 -6.08 17.69 -22.76
N GLN A 253 -7.08 18.11 -21.97
CA GLN A 253 -7.17 19.45 -21.38
C GLN A 253 -7.89 19.40 -20.03
N PHE A 254 -7.42 20.21 -19.08
CA PHE A 254 -8.19 20.55 -17.89
C PHE A 254 -9.08 21.77 -18.19
N PHE A 255 -10.20 21.87 -17.49
CA PHE A 255 -11.10 23.01 -17.58
C PHE A 255 -11.42 23.57 -16.19
N HIS A 256 -11.57 24.89 -16.11
CA HIS A 256 -12.14 25.57 -14.97
C HIS A 256 -13.64 25.32 -14.91
N ILE A 257 -14.17 25.02 -13.73
CA ILE A 257 -15.61 25.03 -13.50
C ILE A 257 -16.05 26.46 -13.20
N ALA A 258 -16.62 27.12 -14.21
CA ALA A 258 -17.06 28.51 -14.12
C ALA A 258 -18.44 28.65 -13.48
N GLU A 259 -19.34 27.68 -13.67
CA GLU A 259 -20.66 27.68 -13.04
C GLU A 259 -21.23 26.25 -13.05
N ARG A 260 -22.02 25.90 -12.03
CA ARG A 260 -23.00 24.81 -12.08
C ARG A 260 -24.31 25.29 -11.48
N GLY A 261 -25.42 24.88 -12.06
CA GLY A 261 -26.74 25.26 -11.57
C GLY A 261 -27.85 24.39 -12.11
N THR A 262 -29.08 24.66 -11.73
CA THR A 262 -30.27 23.95 -12.21
C THR A 262 -30.83 24.64 -13.45
N ILE A 263 -31.35 23.86 -14.39
CA ILE A 263 -31.97 24.40 -15.62
C ILE A 263 -33.22 25.24 -15.30
N SER A 264 -33.87 25.00 -14.17
CA SER A 264 -35.01 25.79 -13.69
C SER A 264 -34.64 27.20 -13.22
N ASP A 265 -33.38 27.43 -12.86
CA ASP A 265 -32.84 28.73 -12.46
C ASP A 265 -31.50 28.98 -13.19
N PRO A 266 -31.55 29.17 -14.52
CA PRO A 266 -30.35 29.35 -15.32
C PRO A 266 -29.76 30.72 -15.00
N SER A 267 -28.55 30.74 -14.45
CA SER A 267 -27.83 31.99 -14.25
C SER A 267 -27.17 32.40 -15.56
N SER A 268 -27.33 33.67 -15.91
CA SER A 268 -26.50 34.32 -16.94
C SER A 268 -25.13 34.73 -16.39
N ALA A 269 -24.96 34.73 -15.06
CA ALA A 269 -23.73 35.11 -14.39
C ALA A 269 -22.91 33.89 -13.98
N VAL A 270 -21.60 34.01 -14.11
CA VAL A 270 -20.64 33.08 -13.48
C VAL A 270 -20.62 33.37 -11.98
N LYS A 271 -20.85 32.34 -11.15
CA LYS A 271 -20.79 32.44 -9.68
C LYS A 271 -19.56 31.77 -9.08
N SER A 272 -18.73 31.12 -9.90
CA SER A 272 -17.48 30.52 -9.41
C SER A 272 -16.53 31.58 -8.84
N SER A 273 -15.63 31.11 -7.98
CA SER A 273 -14.55 31.91 -7.40
C SER A 273 -13.76 32.60 -8.51
N ILE A 274 -13.21 33.79 -8.22
CA ILE A 274 -12.19 34.43 -9.07
C ILE A 274 -11.02 33.46 -9.35
N MET A 275 -10.77 32.54 -8.42
CA MET A 275 -9.84 31.42 -8.53
C MET A 275 -10.64 30.10 -8.55
N PRO A 276 -11.21 29.71 -9.70
CA PRO A 276 -12.05 28.53 -9.82
C PRO A 276 -11.22 27.26 -9.67
N MET A 277 -11.85 26.13 -9.38
CA MET A 277 -11.18 24.83 -9.48
C MET A 277 -11.06 24.38 -10.95
N SER A 278 -9.94 23.73 -11.29
CA SER A 278 -9.69 23.10 -12.61
C SER A 278 -9.60 21.59 -12.49
N ARG A 279 -10.21 20.86 -13.44
CA ARG A 279 -10.21 19.40 -13.50
C ARG A 279 -10.56 18.89 -14.90
N ASP A 280 -10.53 17.58 -15.11
CA ASP A 280 -10.82 16.97 -16.43
C ASP A 280 -12.20 16.30 -16.51
N THR A 281 -12.88 16.12 -15.38
CA THR A 281 -14.18 15.44 -15.33
C THR A 281 -15.12 16.13 -14.36
N THR A 282 -16.29 16.62 -14.78
CA THR A 282 -17.28 17.20 -13.87
C THR A 282 -18.59 16.42 -13.89
N LEU A 283 -19.25 16.32 -12.74
CA LEU A 283 -20.60 15.78 -12.68
C LEU A 283 -21.61 16.84 -13.15
N VAL A 284 -22.47 16.48 -14.09
CA VAL A 284 -23.63 17.27 -14.52
C VAL A 284 -24.89 16.51 -14.09
N PRO A 285 -25.49 16.88 -12.94
CA PRO A 285 -26.71 16.25 -12.42
C PRO A 285 -27.93 16.33 -13.35
N PRO A 286 -29.00 15.57 -13.07
CA PRO A 286 -30.30 15.72 -13.74
C PRO A 286 -30.81 17.16 -13.73
N ASN A 287 -31.43 17.59 -14.84
CA ASN A 287 -32.05 18.92 -14.97
C ASN A 287 -31.12 20.07 -14.55
N SER A 288 -29.83 19.97 -14.89
CA SER A 288 -28.78 20.91 -14.47
C SER A 288 -27.88 21.31 -15.64
N TYR A 289 -27.00 22.28 -15.42
CA TYR A 289 -26.01 22.72 -16.39
C TYR A 289 -24.64 22.93 -15.73
N ALA A 290 -23.60 22.95 -16.56
CA ALA A 290 -22.24 23.32 -16.19
C ALA A 290 -21.62 24.20 -17.27
N TYR A 291 -20.96 25.29 -16.87
CA TYR A 291 -20.13 26.11 -17.76
C TYR A 291 -18.67 25.79 -17.47
N LEU A 292 -17.97 25.32 -18.50
CA LEU A 292 -16.59 24.86 -18.42
C LEU A 292 -15.71 25.77 -19.26
N ARG A 293 -14.66 26.34 -18.69
CA ARG A 293 -13.74 27.23 -19.42
C ARG A 293 -12.38 26.58 -19.55
N LEU A 294 -11.87 26.52 -20.77
CA LEU A 294 -10.58 25.91 -21.08
C LEU A 294 -9.79 26.77 -22.06
N ARG A 295 -8.47 26.72 -21.93
CA ARG A 295 -7.54 27.27 -22.91
C ARG A 295 -7.18 26.15 -23.89
N VAL A 296 -7.22 26.46 -25.18
CA VAL A 296 -6.80 25.53 -26.23
C VAL A 296 -5.28 25.59 -26.34
N ASP A 297 -4.59 24.82 -25.50
CA ASP A 297 -3.12 24.76 -25.43
C ASP A 297 -2.55 23.35 -25.68
N SER A 298 -3.41 22.40 -26.08
CA SER A 298 -3.01 21.08 -26.52
C SER A 298 -3.46 20.81 -27.96
N LEU A 299 -2.62 20.10 -28.71
CA LEU A 299 -2.84 19.76 -30.12
C LEU A 299 -3.41 18.35 -30.25
N GLY A 300 -4.46 18.17 -31.03
CA GLY A 300 -5.01 16.84 -31.31
C GLY A 300 -6.49 16.80 -31.61
N THR A 301 -7.01 15.57 -31.59
CA THR A 301 -8.46 15.31 -31.61
C THR A 301 -8.87 14.76 -30.25
N CYS A 302 -9.56 15.56 -29.46
CA CYS A 302 -9.91 15.29 -28.07
C CYS A 302 -11.40 14.96 -27.95
N LEU A 303 -11.74 13.89 -27.24
CA LEU A 303 -13.14 13.53 -26.99
C LEU A 303 -13.68 14.28 -25.76
N CYS A 304 -14.94 14.68 -25.82
CA CYS A 304 -15.72 15.15 -24.68
C CYS A 304 -16.96 14.27 -24.55
N HIS A 305 -17.11 13.55 -23.43
CA HIS A 305 -18.15 12.52 -23.31
C HIS A 305 -18.60 12.28 -21.88
N SER A 306 -19.77 11.67 -21.72
CA SER A 306 -20.14 11.05 -20.44
C SER A 306 -19.23 9.86 -20.20
N HIS A 307 -18.59 9.79 -19.03
CA HIS A 307 -17.69 8.70 -18.65
C HIS A 307 -18.45 7.48 -18.11
N ILE A 308 -19.77 7.51 -18.15
CA ILE A 308 -20.58 6.31 -18.00
C ILE A 308 -20.48 5.51 -19.30
N LYS A 309 -19.91 4.30 -19.22
CA LYS A 309 -19.54 3.48 -20.39
C LYS A 309 -20.71 3.27 -21.33
N PHE A 310 -21.88 2.92 -20.81
CA PHE A 310 -23.05 2.68 -21.66
C PHE A 310 -23.57 3.98 -22.29
N HIS A 311 -23.50 5.13 -21.63
CA HIS A 311 -23.87 6.41 -22.25
C HIS A 311 -22.94 6.75 -23.43
N MET A 312 -21.64 6.53 -23.26
CA MET A 312 -20.66 6.68 -24.33
C MET A 312 -20.95 5.75 -25.51
N GLU A 313 -21.24 4.46 -25.25
CA GLU A 313 -21.61 3.48 -26.28
C GLU A 313 -22.92 3.83 -26.99
N LEU A 314 -23.86 4.49 -26.31
CA LEU A 314 -25.10 5.02 -26.91
C LEU A 314 -24.89 6.33 -27.70
N GLY A 315 -23.66 6.83 -27.79
CA GLY A 315 -23.29 7.99 -28.60
C GLY A 315 -23.28 9.34 -27.86
N LEU A 316 -23.25 9.36 -26.52
CA LEU A 316 -23.17 10.58 -25.70
C LEU A 316 -21.73 11.14 -25.67
N LEU A 317 -21.28 11.58 -26.83
CA LEU A 317 -19.91 12.04 -27.08
C LEU A 317 -19.89 13.16 -28.13
N MET A 318 -18.90 14.03 -28.04
CA MET A 318 -18.52 14.98 -29.08
C MET A 318 -17.00 15.07 -29.19
N MET A 319 -16.52 15.69 -30.27
CA MET A 319 -15.08 15.78 -30.54
C MET A 319 -14.63 17.22 -30.67
N PHE A 320 -13.50 17.56 -30.08
CA PHE A 320 -12.77 18.78 -30.35
C PHE A 320 -11.57 18.46 -31.24
N VAL A 321 -11.40 19.24 -32.31
CA VAL A 321 -10.16 19.25 -33.10
C VAL A 321 -9.45 20.54 -32.79
N THR A 322 -8.35 20.44 -32.04
CA THR A 322 -7.67 21.59 -31.46
C THR A 322 -6.52 22.04 -32.35
N ALA A 323 -6.52 23.35 -32.64
CA ALA A 323 -5.52 24.07 -33.41
C ALA A 323 -5.04 23.30 -34.67
N PRO A 324 -5.95 22.89 -35.59
CA PRO A 324 -5.57 22.01 -36.70
C PRO A 324 -4.48 22.59 -37.61
N ASP A 325 -4.42 23.90 -37.77
CA ASP A 325 -3.44 24.63 -38.56
C ASP A 325 -2.03 24.63 -37.93
N VAL A 326 -1.94 24.57 -36.60
CA VAL A 326 -0.70 24.37 -35.84
C VAL A 326 -0.37 22.88 -35.79
N MET A 327 -1.35 22.05 -35.48
CA MET A 327 -1.27 20.60 -35.41
C MET A 327 -0.67 19.98 -36.68
N GLN A 328 -1.10 20.41 -37.87
CA GLN A 328 -0.56 19.91 -39.14
C GLN A 328 0.91 20.26 -39.38
N LYS A 329 1.43 21.31 -38.74
CA LYS A 329 2.83 21.74 -38.87
C LYS A 329 3.72 21.04 -37.85
N GLU A 330 3.20 20.80 -36.65
CA GLU A 330 3.98 20.33 -35.50
C GLU A 330 3.87 18.82 -35.27
N ILE A 331 2.69 18.23 -35.47
CA ILE A 331 2.48 16.80 -35.25
C ILE A 331 2.97 16.01 -36.46
N LYS A 332 4.00 15.21 -36.25
CA LYS A 332 4.43 14.17 -37.20
C LYS A 332 3.63 12.89 -36.97
N LYS A 333 3.19 12.24 -38.06
CA LYS A 333 2.53 10.93 -37.99
C LYS A 333 3.50 9.92 -37.37
N SER A 334 3.07 9.24 -36.32
CA SER A 334 3.83 8.14 -35.71
C SER A 334 3.79 6.91 -36.62
N GLU A 335 4.95 6.41 -37.03
CA GLU A 335 5.05 5.18 -37.83
C GLU A 335 4.44 3.97 -37.12
N ALA A 336 4.58 3.89 -35.79
CA ALA A 336 3.99 2.82 -35.00
C ALA A 336 2.45 2.84 -35.04
N ILE A 337 1.83 4.02 -34.95
CA ILE A 337 0.36 4.16 -35.02
C ILE A 337 -0.12 3.88 -36.44
N VAL A 338 0.63 4.35 -37.46
CA VAL A 338 0.34 4.04 -38.87
C VAL A 338 0.38 2.53 -39.12
N GLU A 339 1.40 1.84 -38.62
CA GLU A 339 1.52 0.39 -38.75
C GLU A 339 0.40 -0.34 -38.00
N GLN A 340 0.01 0.13 -36.81
CA GLN A 340 -1.14 -0.42 -36.08
C GLN A 340 -2.43 -0.30 -36.89
N CYS A 341 -2.70 0.86 -37.51
CA CYS A 341 -3.86 1.01 -38.39
C CYS A 341 -3.80 0.05 -39.58
N ARG A 342 -2.62 -0.12 -40.19
CA ARG A 342 -2.42 -1.07 -41.29
C ARG A 342 -2.75 -2.51 -40.86
N LEU A 343 -2.29 -2.94 -39.69
CA LEU A 343 -2.55 -4.26 -39.13
C LEU A 343 -4.03 -4.47 -38.79
N MET A 344 -4.73 -3.41 -38.39
CA MET A 344 -6.17 -3.42 -38.09
C MET A 344 -7.05 -3.23 -39.33
N GLY A 345 -6.47 -3.04 -40.52
CA GLY A 345 -7.21 -2.75 -41.75
C GLY A 345 -7.92 -1.40 -41.73
N MET A 346 -7.48 -0.45 -40.89
CA MET A 346 -8.07 0.87 -40.77
C MET A 346 -7.44 1.86 -41.77
N PRO A 347 -8.24 2.65 -42.50
CA PRO A 347 -7.72 3.69 -43.38
C PRO A 347 -7.03 4.82 -42.58
N ILE A 348 -5.99 5.41 -43.18
CA ILE A 348 -5.20 6.52 -42.59
C ILE A 348 -5.18 7.79 -43.46
N CYS A 349 -5.90 7.78 -44.57
CA CYS A 349 -6.06 8.89 -45.51
C CYS A 349 -7.45 8.82 -46.13
N LEU A 350 -8.04 9.96 -46.49
CA LEU A 350 -9.33 10.05 -47.20
C LEU A 350 -9.31 9.40 -48.61
N LEU A 351 -8.12 9.07 -49.15
CA LEU A 351 -7.90 8.65 -50.54
C LEU A 351 -8.12 7.16 -50.84
N TRP A 352 -8.59 6.34 -49.90
CA TRP A 352 -8.86 4.91 -50.18
C TRP A 352 -10.01 4.69 -51.20
N PHE A 353 -10.71 5.76 -51.63
CA PHE A 353 -11.67 5.73 -52.74
C PHE A 353 -11.17 6.34 -54.06
N SER A 354 -9.86 6.31 -54.33
CA SER A 354 -9.33 6.61 -55.67
C SER A 354 -9.33 5.39 -56.58
N GLN A 355 -10.52 4.90 -56.95
CA GLN A 355 -10.66 4.22 -58.25
C GLN A 355 -10.65 5.31 -59.34
N PRO A 356 -9.89 5.17 -60.43
CA PRO A 356 -9.88 6.16 -61.51
C PRO A 356 -11.28 6.23 -62.17
N PRO A 357 -11.73 7.42 -62.62
CA PRO A 357 -13.00 7.52 -63.33
C PRO A 357 -12.91 6.75 -64.66
N PRO A 358 -14.02 6.17 -65.16
CA PRO A 358 -14.04 5.60 -66.49
C PRO A 358 -13.79 6.73 -67.49
N THR A 359 -12.72 6.60 -68.26
CA THR A 359 -12.43 7.46 -69.40
C THR A 359 -13.52 7.30 -70.45
N GLY A 360 -14.21 8.38 -70.79
CA GLY A 360 -14.99 8.45 -72.02
C GLY A 360 -16.18 9.40 -71.92
N LEU A 361 -15.97 10.68 -72.23
CA LEU A 361 -16.93 11.54 -72.95
C LEU A 361 -16.32 12.93 -73.13
N GLU A 362 -15.50 13.08 -74.18
CA GLU A 362 -15.25 14.39 -74.81
C GLU A 362 -16.23 14.55 -75.97
N SER A 363 -17.11 15.55 -75.89
CA SER A 363 -17.56 16.33 -77.04
C SER A 363 -18.46 17.47 -76.57
N TRP A 364 -17.97 18.71 -76.63
CA TRP A 364 -18.83 19.90 -76.68
C TRP A 364 -18.59 20.63 -78.00
N VAL A 365 -19.71 20.94 -78.65
CA VAL A 365 -19.85 21.56 -79.97
C VAL A 365 -19.62 23.07 -79.86
N GLU A 366 -18.78 23.61 -80.75
CA GLU A 366 -18.65 25.05 -80.98
C GLU A 366 -19.91 25.59 -81.69
N VAL A 367 -20.40 26.76 -81.25
CA VAL A 367 -21.42 27.53 -81.96
C VAL A 367 -20.86 28.92 -82.24
N GLY A 368 -20.84 29.31 -83.51
CA GLY A 368 -20.23 30.54 -84.02
C GLY A 368 -21.00 31.84 -83.73
N GLU A 369 -20.28 32.95 -83.85
CA GLU A 369 -20.75 34.33 -83.73
C GLU A 369 -21.49 34.84 -84.98
N PRO A 370 -22.35 35.86 -84.81
CA PRO A 370 -22.57 36.84 -85.87
C PRO A 370 -22.35 38.30 -85.40
N SER A 371 -21.73 39.08 -86.29
CA SER A 371 -21.50 40.52 -86.18
C SER A 371 -22.78 41.35 -86.37
N VAL A 372 -23.00 42.38 -85.54
CA VAL A 372 -24.05 43.41 -85.73
C VAL A 372 -23.52 44.80 -85.39
N GLN A 373 -23.81 45.79 -86.25
CA GLN A 373 -23.48 47.21 -86.09
C GLN A 373 -24.35 47.89 -85.00
N LEU A 374 -23.76 48.85 -84.27
CA LEU A 374 -24.32 49.44 -83.05
C LEU A 374 -25.08 50.78 -83.30
N PRO A 375 -26.29 50.98 -82.74
CA PRO A 375 -27.04 52.24 -82.80
C PRO A 375 -26.78 53.19 -81.61
N SER A 376 -27.19 54.46 -81.76
CA SER A 376 -26.91 55.61 -80.87
C SER A 376 -27.35 55.48 -79.40
N SER A 377 -28.10 54.44 -79.03
CA SER A 377 -28.47 54.12 -77.64
C SER A 377 -27.33 53.50 -76.83
N LEU A 378 -26.19 53.18 -77.46
CA LEU A 378 -25.00 52.71 -76.76
C LEU A 378 -24.15 53.82 -76.15
N LEU A 379 -24.18 55.04 -76.69
CA LEU A 379 -23.35 56.13 -76.17
C LEU A 379 -23.75 56.52 -74.73
N GLU A 380 -25.06 56.60 -74.47
CA GLU A 380 -25.60 56.84 -73.11
C GLU A 380 -25.30 55.67 -72.15
N ARG A 381 -25.22 54.44 -72.66
CA ARG A 381 -24.82 53.26 -71.87
C ARG A 381 -23.33 53.24 -71.57
N PHE A 382 -22.48 53.75 -72.47
CA PHE A 382 -21.05 53.90 -72.25
C PHE A 382 -20.76 54.96 -71.17
N GLU A 383 -21.43 56.11 -71.19
CA GLU A 383 -21.27 57.15 -70.16
C GLU A 383 -21.76 56.68 -68.77
N ALA A 384 -22.86 55.92 -68.71
CA ALA A 384 -23.33 55.28 -67.48
C ALA A 384 -22.34 54.22 -66.96
N MET A 385 -21.69 53.48 -67.86
CA MET A 385 -20.69 52.48 -67.52
C MET A 385 -19.38 53.10 -67.04
N GLU A 386 -18.94 54.24 -67.60
CA GLU A 386 -17.77 54.98 -67.11
C GLU A 386 -18.00 55.58 -65.72
N SER A 387 -19.23 56.05 -65.44
CA SER A 387 -19.62 56.52 -64.10
C SER A 387 -19.59 55.39 -63.07
N GLU A 388 -20.09 54.20 -63.40
CA GLU A 388 -19.99 53.02 -62.53
C GLU A 388 -18.55 52.51 -62.37
N LEU A 389 -17.74 52.53 -63.44
CA LEU A 389 -16.34 52.15 -63.36
C LEU A 389 -15.55 53.07 -62.42
N THR A 390 -15.86 54.38 -62.43
CA THR A 390 -15.24 55.37 -61.54
C THR A 390 -15.63 55.12 -60.08
N LYS A 391 -16.91 54.81 -59.81
CA LYS A 391 -17.36 54.41 -58.46
C LYS A 391 -16.73 53.11 -57.99
N SER A 392 -16.55 52.14 -58.90
CA SER A 392 -15.89 50.87 -58.60
C SER A 392 -14.43 51.09 -58.21
N ARG A 393 -13.69 51.93 -58.93
CA ARG A 393 -12.30 52.29 -58.59
C ARG A 393 -12.18 52.96 -57.22
N LEU A 394 -13.11 53.86 -56.87
CA LEU A 394 -13.13 54.50 -55.55
C LEU A 394 -13.42 53.49 -54.41
N ARG A 395 -14.32 52.54 -54.64
CA ARG A 395 -14.58 51.44 -53.68
C ARG A 395 -13.36 50.53 -53.52
N GLU A 396 -12.61 50.30 -54.60
CA GLU A 396 -11.40 49.49 -54.57
C GLU A 396 -10.26 50.19 -53.80
N GLN A 397 -10.06 51.49 -54.03
CA GLN A 397 -9.11 52.30 -53.25
C GLN A 397 -9.46 52.35 -51.76
N ALA A 398 -10.75 52.44 -51.40
CA ALA A 398 -11.18 52.38 -50.01
C ALA A 398 -10.89 51.03 -49.36
N ARG A 399 -11.11 49.91 -50.09
CA ARG A 399 -10.75 48.56 -49.62
C ARG A 399 -9.25 48.37 -49.47
N GLU A 400 -8.44 48.97 -50.35
CA GLU A 400 -6.98 48.92 -50.22
C GLU A 400 -6.48 49.70 -48.99
N ALA A 401 -7.09 50.83 -48.67
CA ALA A 401 -6.78 51.59 -47.45
C ALA A 401 -7.12 50.80 -46.18
N GLU A 402 -8.29 50.13 -46.16
CA GLU A 402 -8.71 49.24 -45.05
C GLU A 402 -7.76 48.05 -44.89
N ARG A 403 -7.40 47.37 -45.99
CA ARG A 403 -6.40 46.27 -45.96
C ARG A 403 -5.03 46.73 -45.45
N ALA A 404 -4.62 47.96 -45.74
CA ALA A 404 -3.36 48.51 -45.25
C ALA A 404 -3.39 48.78 -43.74
N GLU A 405 -4.55 49.10 -43.18
CA GLU A 405 -4.76 49.23 -41.73
C GLU A 405 -4.78 47.86 -41.04
N ASP A 406 -5.49 46.89 -41.61
CA ASP A 406 -5.49 45.50 -41.14
C ASP A 406 -4.07 44.91 -41.11
N HIS A 407 -3.25 45.19 -42.13
CA HIS A 407 -1.85 44.74 -42.16
C HIS A 407 -1.02 45.32 -41.01
N ARG A 408 -1.25 46.59 -40.64
CA ARG A 408 -0.57 47.20 -39.49
C ARG A 408 -1.01 46.55 -38.18
N HIS A 409 -2.30 46.26 -38.04
CA HIS A 409 -2.83 45.58 -36.86
C HIS A 409 -2.27 44.14 -36.74
N ILE A 410 -2.19 43.42 -37.86
CA ILE A 410 -1.59 42.08 -37.91
C ILE A 410 -0.11 42.12 -37.52
N GLN A 411 0.65 43.14 -37.92
CA GLN A 411 2.06 43.27 -37.51
C GLN A 411 2.20 43.43 -35.99
N VAL A 412 1.39 44.26 -35.35
CA VAL A 412 1.39 44.41 -33.88
C VAL A 412 1.05 43.09 -33.19
N LEU A 413 0.03 42.38 -33.68
CA LEU A 413 -0.34 41.06 -33.14
C LEU A 413 0.78 40.01 -33.35
N MET A 414 1.55 40.11 -34.43
CA MET A 414 2.70 39.23 -34.67
C MET A 414 3.84 39.49 -33.69
N GLU A 415 4.08 40.76 -33.32
CA GLU A 415 5.07 41.15 -32.32
C GLU A 415 4.67 40.68 -30.92
N GLU A 416 3.41 40.90 -30.52
CA GLU A 416 2.87 40.39 -29.24
C GLU A 416 2.92 38.85 -29.17
N ARG A 417 2.62 38.16 -30.28
CA ARG A 417 2.78 36.70 -30.37
C ARG A 417 4.24 36.27 -30.25
N ALA A 418 5.18 37.05 -30.78
CA ALA A 418 6.61 36.74 -30.65
C ALA A 418 7.08 36.89 -29.20
N GLU A 419 6.59 37.89 -28.48
CA GLU A 419 6.86 38.09 -27.05
C GLU A 419 6.24 36.97 -26.20
N ASN A 420 4.99 36.61 -26.46
CA ASN A 420 4.33 35.49 -25.78
C ASN A 420 5.05 34.16 -26.02
N ARG A 421 5.56 33.90 -27.23
CA ARG A 421 6.39 32.70 -27.48
C ARG A 421 7.66 32.68 -26.65
N ARG A 422 8.33 33.83 -26.47
CA ARG A 422 9.52 33.93 -25.61
C ARG A 422 9.18 33.66 -24.14
N TYR A 423 8.05 34.19 -23.67
CA TYR A 423 7.57 33.93 -22.31
C TYR A 423 7.26 32.45 -22.08
N MET A 424 6.58 31.80 -23.02
CA MET A 424 6.26 30.36 -22.93
C MET A 424 7.52 29.49 -22.96
N GLN A 425 8.50 29.82 -23.80
CA GLN A 425 9.79 29.13 -23.82
C GLN A 425 10.55 29.25 -22.49
N ALA A 426 10.49 30.41 -21.84
CA ALA A 426 11.08 30.60 -20.51
C ALA A 426 10.38 29.74 -19.44
N GLN A 427 9.05 29.68 -19.46
CA GLN A 427 8.25 28.80 -18.59
C GLN A 427 8.56 27.31 -18.82
N GLU A 428 8.74 26.89 -20.06
CA GLU A 428 9.10 25.50 -20.37
C GLU A 428 10.50 25.13 -19.88
N ALA A 429 11.46 26.06 -19.95
CA ALA A 429 12.79 25.89 -19.41
C ALA A 429 12.76 25.74 -17.88
N GLU A 430 12.02 26.59 -17.18
CA GLU A 430 11.83 26.50 -15.72
C GLU A 430 11.19 25.16 -15.32
N ARG A 431 10.13 24.74 -16.02
CA ARG A 431 9.51 23.41 -15.80
C ARG A 431 10.46 22.24 -16.12
N ALA A 432 11.42 22.42 -17.02
CA ALA A 432 12.43 21.41 -17.30
C ALA A 432 13.44 21.28 -16.16
N GLU A 433 13.84 22.40 -15.56
CA GLU A 433 14.69 22.44 -14.36
C GLU A 433 13.98 21.79 -13.17
N ASP A 434 12.69 22.10 -12.95
CA ASP A 434 11.87 21.46 -11.91
C ASP A 434 11.79 19.94 -12.08
N ARG A 435 11.63 19.45 -13.32
CA ARG A 435 11.65 18.01 -13.61
C ARG A 435 12.99 17.37 -13.26
N GLN A 436 14.10 18.05 -13.54
CA GLN A 436 15.43 17.55 -13.17
C GLN A 436 15.61 17.50 -11.65
N HIS A 437 15.15 18.54 -10.94
CA HIS A 437 15.19 18.58 -9.48
C HIS A 437 14.34 17.47 -8.85
N MET A 438 13.14 17.23 -9.38
CA MET A 438 12.28 16.12 -8.94
C MET A 438 12.93 14.75 -9.17
N GLN A 439 13.57 14.54 -10.34
CA GLN A 439 14.31 13.30 -10.63
C GLN A 439 15.50 13.10 -9.67
N ALA A 440 16.22 14.17 -9.32
CA ALA A 440 17.31 14.11 -8.35
C ALA A 440 16.80 13.71 -6.96
N GLN A 441 15.68 14.29 -6.50
CA GLN A 441 15.05 13.91 -5.23
C GLN A 441 14.54 12.47 -5.23
N GLU A 442 14.02 11.98 -6.36
CA GLU A 442 13.60 10.57 -6.48
C GLU A 442 14.78 9.60 -6.41
N ALA A 443 15.93 9.98 -6.99
CA ALA A 443 17.16 9.21 -6.91
C ALA A 443 17.70 9.15 -5.47
N GLU A 444 17.72 10.28 -4.76
CA GLU A 444 18.12 10.35 -3.34
C GLU A 444 17.20 9.48 -2.46
N ARG A 445 15.87 9.60 -2.64
CA ARG A 445 14.91 8.72 -1.94
C ARG A 445 15.08 7.25 -2.28
N ALA A 446 15.58 6.91 -3.47
CA ALA A 446 15.87 5.53 -3.84
C ALA A 446 17.11 4.99 -3.13
N GLU A 447 18.13 5.83 -2.92
CA GLU A 447 19.31 5.49 -2.11
C GLU A 447 18.92 5.31 -0.63
N ASP A 448 18.10 6.19 -0.07
CA ASP A 448 17.59 6.05 1.30
C ASP A 448 16.83 4.73 1.49
N ARG A 449 15.99 4.35 0.52
CA ARG A 449 15.28 3.05 0.56
C ARG A 449 16.26 1.87 0.56
N ARG A 450 17.35 1.94 -0.21
CA ARG A 450 18.38 0.90 -0.22
C ARG A 450 19.11 0.83 1.11
N TYR A 451 19.44 1.97 1.70
CA TYR A 451 20.07 2.05 3.02
C TYR A 451 19.18 1.44 4.11
N MET A 452 17.88 1.77 4.11
CA MET A 452 16.93 1.22 5.06
C MET A 452 16.74 -0.30 4.90
N GLN A 453 16.70 -0.80 3.66
CA GLN A 453 16.65 -2.25 3.40
C GLN A 453 17.90 -2.98 3.90
N ALA A 454 19.09 -2.38 3.75
CA ALA A 454 20.33 -2.96 4.28
C ALA A 454 20.31 -3.03 5.82
N GLN A 455 19.85 -1.95 6.48
CA GLN A 455 19.66 -1.92 7.94
C GLN A 455 18.64 -2.96 8.43
N GLU A 456 17.54 -3.17 7.70
CA GLU A 456 16.55 -4.21 8.06
C GLU A 456 17.11 -5.62 7.92
N ALA A 457 17.94 -5.88 6.90
CA ALA A 457 18.62 -7.16 6.72
C ALA A 457 19.61 -7.44 7.86
N GLU A 458 20.43 -6.47 8.24
CA GLU A 458 21.36 -6.58 9.37
C GLU A 458 20.61 -6.87 10.68
N ARG A 459 19.52 -6.13 10.97
CA ARG A 459 18.66 -6.40 12.13
C ARG A 459 17.99 -7.78 12.09
N ALA A 460 17.75 -8.34 10.91
CA ALA A 460 17.19 -9.68 10.78
C ALA A 460 18.22 -10.76 11.13
N GLU A 461 19.48 -10.58 10.72
CA GLU A 461 20.61 -11.43 11.10
C GLU A 461 20.85 -11.37 12.62
N ASP A 462 20.83 -10.17 13.21
CA ASP A 462 20.93 -10.00 14.66
C ASP A 462 19.82 -10.74 15.42
N ARG A 463 18.57 -10.68 14.94
CA ARG A 463 17.46 -11.41 15.54
C ARG A 463 17.68 -12.93 15.49
N GLN A 464 18.21 -13.44 14.38
CA GLN A 464 18.56 -14.86 14.27
C GLN A 464 19.68 -15.23 15.25
N HIS A 465 20.72 -14.40 15.36
CA HIS A 465 21.82 -14.64 16.28
C HIS A 465 21.37 -14.64 17.74
N ILE A 466 20.53 -13.68 18.13
CA ILE A 466 19.92 -13.63 19.47
C ILE A 466 19.10 -14.89 19.75
N GLN A 467 18.35 -15.40 18.77
CA GLN A 467 17.56 -16.61 18.94
C GLN A 467 18.44 -17.84 19.20
N VAL A 468 19.54 -18.00 18.46
CA VAL A 468 20.53 -19.05 18.72
C VAL A 468 21.10 -18.95 20.14
N LEU A 469 21.48 -17.75 20.58
CA LEU A 469 21.98 -17.53 21.94
C LEU A 469 20.93 -17.86 23.02
N MET A 470 19.65 -17.60 22.75
CA MET A 470 18.56 -17.97 23.66
C MET A 470 18.40 -19.50 23.77
N GLU A 471 18.54 -20.22 22.66
CA GLU A 471 18.47 -21.68 22.60
C GLU A 471 19.67 -22.32 23.34
N GLU A 472 20.89 -21.83 23.12
CA GLU A 472 22.10 -22.27 23.84
C GLU A 472 21.96 -22.03 25.35
N ARG A 473 21.45 -20.86 25.75
CA ARG A 473 21.19 -20.56 27.16
C ARG A 473 20.13 -21.47 27.77
N ALA A 474 19.13 -21.89 27.00
CA ALA A 474 18.12 -22.84 27.45
C ALA A 474 18.73 -24.24 27.66
N GLN A 475 19.58 -24.70 26.73
CA GLN A 475 20.30 -25.97 26.87
C GLN A 475 21.24 -25.96 28.08
N SER A 476 22.01 -24.89 28.26
CA SER A 476 22.92 -24.74 29.40
C SER A 476 22.18 -24.79 30.74
N LYS A 477 20.96 -24.22 30.82
CA LYS A 477 20.12 -24.31 32.02
C LYS A 477 19.67 -25.74 32.31
N LEU A 478 19.34 -26.52 31.28
CA LEU A 478 18.96 -27.93 31.45
C LEU A 478 20.13 -28.77 31.94
N GLU A 479 21.33 -28.53 31.39
CA GLU A 479 22.55 -29.24 31.80
C GLU A 479 22.93 -28.93 33.26
N ILE A 480 22.86 -27.65 33.66
CA ILE A 480 23.06 -27.25 35.06
C ILE A 480 22.02 -27.91 35.99
N ALA A 481 20.77 -28.01 35.57
CA ALA A 481 19.73 -28.67 36.36
C ALA A 481 20.02 -30.17 36.55
N SER A 482 20.50 -30.85 35.50
CA SER A 482 20.92 -32.26 35.56
C SER A 482 22.09 -32.46 36.52
N LEU A 483 23.14 -31.65 36.41
CA LEU A 483 24.31 -31.73 37.30
C LEU A 483 23.94 -31.48 38.76
N LYS A 484 23.01 -30.56 39.03
CA LYS A 484 22.48 -30.34 40.40
C LYS A 484 21.73 -31.55 40.94
N ALA A 485 20.98 -32.26 40.11
CA ALA A 485 20.28 -33.47 40.52
C ALA A 485 21.28 -34.59 40.87
N GLU A 486 22.30 -34.81 40.03
CA GLU A 486 23.35 -35.79 40.29
C GLU A 486 24.15 -35.47 41.56
N ALA A 487 24.48 -34.20 41.79
CA ALA A 487 25.13 -33.76 43.02
C ALA A 487 24.27 -34.00 44.27
N ALA A 488 22.95 -33.82 44.17
CA ALA A 488 22.03 -34.10 45.27
C ALA A 488 21.98 -35.60 45.61
N GLU A 489 22.01 -36.46 44.60
CA GLU A 489 22.05 -37.92 44.77
C GLU A 489 23.35 -38.37 45.46
N LYS A 490 24.51 -37.91 44.97
CA LYS A 490 25.80 -38.21 45.60
C LYS A 490 25.90 -37.70 47.03
N ASN A 491 25.32 -36.52 47.32
CA ASN A 491 25.27 -36.00 48.69
C ASN A 491 24.40 -36.87 49.62
N ALA A 492 23.28 -37.41 49.11
CA ALA A 492 22.46 -38.34 49.87
C ALA A 492 23.20 -39.66 50.15
N GLU A 493 23.95 -40.16 49.18
CA GLU A 493 24.78 -41.37 49.33
C GLU A 493 25.94 -41.16 50.33
N LEU A 494 26.59 -40.00 50.28
CA LEU A 494 27.60 -39.60 51.25
C LEU A 494 27.02 -39.52 52.67
N ALA A 495 25.83 -38.93 52.83
CA ALA A 495 25.16 -38.85 54.13
C ALA A 495 24.82 -40.24 54.69
N LYS A 496 24.40 -41.18 53.83
CA LYS A 496 24.14 -42.57 54.20
C LYS A 496 25.42 -43.27 54.66
N THR A 497 26.53 -43.06 53.94
CA THR A 497 27.84 -43.61 54.28
C THR A 497 28.37 -43.04 55.60
N GLN A 498 28.22 -41.72 55.82
CA GLN A 498 28.57 -41.06 57.08
C GLN A 498 27.75 -41.61 58.25
N ALA A 499 26.45 -41.87 58.07
CA ALA A 499 25.60 -42.46 59.08
C ALA A 499 26.03 -43.90 59.44
N GLN A 500 26.47 -44.69 58.45
CA GLN A 500 27.02 -46.03 58.68
C GLN A 500 28.38 -46.03 59.40
N LEU A 501 29.20 -44.99 59.18
CA LEU A 501 30.50 -44.83 59.83
C LEU A 501 30.41 -44.19 61.23
N ALA A 502 29.31 -43.51 61.56
CA ALA A 502 29.13 -42.81 62.84
C ALA A 502 29.35 -43.71 64.09
N PRO A 503 28.88 -44.97 64.14
CA PRO A 503 29.15 -45.87 65.27
C PRO A 503 30.63 -46.24 65.42
N LEU A 504 31.35 -46.36 64.31
CA LEU A 504 32.79 -46.65 64.29
C LEU A 504 33.60 -45.46 64.79
N VAL A 505 33.24 -44.24 64.36
CA VAL A 505 33.87 -42.99 64.83
C VAL A 505 33.59 -42.78 66.32
N ASP A 506 32.36 -43.02 66.78
CA ASP A 506 31.98 -42.90 68.20
C ASP A 506 32.67 -43.97 69.08
N TRP A 507 32.84 -45.19 68.56
CA TRP A 507 33.66 -46.22 69.20
C TRP A 507 35.12 -45.76 69.33
N GLN A 508 35.71 -45.23 68.27
CA GLN A 508 37.10 -44.74 68.27
C GLN A 508 37.29 -43.56 69.24
N ARG A 509 36.28 -42.68 69.36
CA ARG A 509 36.25 -41.57 70.33
C ARG A 509 36.19 -42.07 71.77
N ARG A 510 35.34 -43.05 72.08
CA ARG A 510 35.25 -43.68 73.41
C ARG A 510 36.53 -44.42 73.80
N VAL A 511 37.23 -45.00 72.84
CA VAL A 511 38.56 -45.61 73.05
C VAL A 511 39.63 -44.54 73.30
N ARG A 512 39.62 -43.39 72.59
CA ARG A 512 40.54 -42.26 72.84
C ARG A 512 40.26 -41.52 74.16
N LEU A 513 39.01 -41.46 74.61
CA LEU A 513 38.59 -40.74 75.83
C LEU A 513 38.88 -41.50 77.15
N GLY A 514 39.62 -42.61 77.12
CA GLY A 514 40.17 -43.23 78.32
C GLY A 514 39.19 -44.09 79.14
N GLU A 515 37.97 -44.33 78.66
CA GLU A 515 37.00 -45.18 79.35
C GLU A 515 37.45 -46.65 79.41
N PHE A 516 38.23 -47.12 78.42
CA PHE A 516 38.80 -48.47 78.43
C PHE A 516 39.82 -48.69 79.57
N TYR A 517 40.60 -47.66 79.90
CA TYR A 517 41.57 -47.73 81.00
C TYR A 517 40.89 -47.66 82.37
N ALA A 518 39.76 -46.95 82.50
CA ALA A 518 39.01 -46.86 83.76
C ALA A 518 38.34 -48.18 84.14
N VAL A 519 37.74 -48.88 83.16
CA VAL A 519 37.12 -50.20 83.38
C VAL A 519 38.18 -51.25 83.73
N VAL A 520 39.28 -51.33 82.97
CA VAL A 520 40.36 -52.30 83.23
C VAL A 520 41.09 -52.02 84.55
N ARG A 521 41.33 -50.75 84.91
CA ARG A 521 41.95 -50.37 86.18
C ARG A 521 41.06 -50.72 87.38
N ASN A 522 39.76 -50.47 87.31
CA ASN A 522 38.84 -50.77 88.42
C ASN A 522 38.64 -52.28 88.61
N THR A 523 38.61 -53.06 87.52
CA THR A 523 38.56 -54.53 87.61
C THR A 523 39.87 -55.12 88.15
N LEU A 524 41.04 -54.61 87.74
CA LEU A 524 42.34 -55.07 88.26
C LEU A 524 42.59 -54.66 89.73
N THR A 525 42.09 -53.50 90.17
CA THR A 525 42.25 -53.04 91.57
C THR A 525 41.35 -53.83 92.53
N SER A 526 40.19 -54.31 92.07
CA SER A 526 39.32 -55.23 92.82
C SER A 526 39.96 -56.61 93.01
N VAL A 527 40.68 -57.11 91.99
CA VAL A 527 41.38 -58.41 92.01
C VAL A 527 42.69 -58.36 92.80
N ALA A 528 43.38 -57.22 92.85
CA ALA A 528 44.64 -57.07 93.62
C ALA A 528 44.45 -57.04 95.15
N ASN A 529 43.25 -56.72 95.65
CA ASN A 529 42.98 -56.59 97.09
C ASN A 529 42.35 -57.83 97.75
N ARG A 530 42.13 -58.94 97.01
CA ARG A 530 41.63 -60.20 97.57
C ARG A 530 42.49 -61.37 97.11
N GLY A 531 43.44 -61.75 97.95
CA GLY A 531 44.36 -62.85 97.70
C GLY A 531 43.69 -64.22 97.70
N ILE A 532 43.93 -64.93 96.59
CA ILE A 532 44.32 -66.35 96.50
C ILE A 532 43.24 -67.43 96.23
N ASN A 533 43.37 -67.93 94.99
CA ASN A 533 43.35 -69.31 94.48
C ASN A 533 42.12 -70.20 94.69
N THR A 534 41.11 -70.02 93.83
CA THR A 534 40.32 -71.09 93.16
C THR A 534 39.30 -70.43 92.23
N ILE A 535 39.54 -70.42 90.91
CA ILE A 535 38.62 -69.77 89.94
C ILE A 535 37.52 -70.75 89.53
N GLY A 536 36.34 -70.55 90.13
CA GLY A 536 35.08 -71.05 89.63
C GLY A 536 34.52 -70.20 88.48
N ARG A 537 33.93 -70.90 87.51
CA ARG A 537 33.01 -70.47 86.43
C ARG A 537 32.60 -68.98 86.39
N VAL A 538 33.09 -68.27 85.38
CA VAL A 538 32.41 -67.08 84.81
C VAL A 538 31.31 -67.59 83.89
N THR A 539 30.05 -67.17 84.11
CA THR A 539 28.91 -67.52 83.25
C THR A 539 28.69 -66.47 82.14
N PRO A 540 28.07 -66.85 81.00
CA PRO A 540 28.05 -66.03 79.77
C PRO A 540 27.25 -64.72 79.84
N ALA A 541 26.49 -64.47 80.92
CA ALA A 541 25.62 -63.30 81.05
C ALA A 541 26.34 -62.00 81.45
N MET A 542 27.67 -62.02 81.61
CA MET A 542 28.48 -60.87 82.06
C MET A 542 29.35 -60.25 80.95
N LEU A 543 29.13 -60.59 79.68
CA LEU A 543 29.88 -60.07 78.54
C LEU A 543 28.90 -59.47 77.51
N PRO A 544 29.14 -58.25 76.97
CA PRO A 544 28.25 -57.66 75.97
C PRO A 544 28.23 -58.53 74.71
N GLU A 545 27.03 -58.89 74.24
CA GLU A 545 26.87 -59.65 73.00
C GLU A 545 27.34 -58.82 71.79
N GLY A 546 28.12 -59.44 70.91
CA GLY A 546 28.54 -58.84 69.63
C GLY A 546 30.04 -58.81 69.32
N LEU A 547 30.93 -59.37 70.16
CA LEU A 547 32.37 -59.39 69.90
C LEU A 547 32.93 -60.82 69.76
N GLY A 548 33.22 -61.23 68.52
CA GLY A 548 33.88 -62.51 68.20
C GLY A 548 35.25 -62.72 68.85
N CYS A 549 35.90 -61.66 69.37
CA CYS A 549 37.20 -61.77 70.05
C CYS A 549 37.11 -62.29 71.51
N THR A 550 35.91 -62.55 72.03
CA THR A 550 35.71 -63.05 73.41
C THR A 550 36.23 -64.49 73.61
N LYS A 551 36.20 -65.33 72.57
CA LYS A 551 36.66 -66.73 72.63
C LYS A 551 38.19 -66.87 72.59
N LYS A 552 38.89 -66.00 71.85
CA LYS A 552 40.35 -66.04 71.68
C LYS A 552 41.09 -65.44 72.89
N LEU A 553 40.53 -64.37 73.48
CA LEU A 553 40.99 -63.83 74.77
C LEU A 553 40.81 -64.83 75.92
N LEU A 554 39.72 -65.60 75.94
CA LEU A 554 39.50 -66.65 76.94
C LEU A 554 40.51 -67.80 76.83
N ASN A 555 40.99 -68.12 75.61
CA ASN A 555 41.98 -69.17 75.39
C ASN A 555 43.41 -68.71 75.73
N LEU A 556 43.78 -67.46 75.42
CA LEU A 556 45.09 -66.90 75.80
C LEU A 556 45.26 -66.77 77.33
N VAL A 557 44.17 -66.48 78.07
CA VAL A 557 44.17 -66.46 79.54
C VAL A 557 44.24 -67.88 80.14
N LYS A 558 43.77 -68.91 79.42
CA LYS A 558 43.93 -70.33 79.81
C LYS A 558 45.34 -70.85 79.54
N GLU A 559 45.98 -70.45 78.43
CA GLU A 559 47.37 -70.82 78.12
C GLU A 559 48.40 -70.14 79.04
N ALA A 560 48.08 -68.97 79.59
CA ALA A 560 48.94 -68.28 80.56
C ALA A 560 48.92 -68.88 81.98
N ASN A 561 48.03 -69.84 82.27
CA ASN A 561 47.84 -70.44 83.62
C ASN A 561 48.00 -71.97 83.63
N GLY A 562 49.00 -72.50 82.93
CA GLY A 562 49.50 -73.88 83.12
C GLY A 562 50.27 -74.05 84.43
N PRO A 563 50.44 -75.27 84.94
CA PRO A 563 50.83 -75.54 86.33
C PRO A 563 52.29 -75.21 86.70
N ASP A 564 53.13 -74.74 85.78
CA ASP A 564 54.52 -74.38 86.09
C ASP A 564 54.71 -72.86 86.12
N GLY A 565 54.87 -72.35 87.34
CA GLY A 565 55.15 -70.95 87.62
C GLY A 565 56.50 -70.50 87.05
N ALA A 566 56.46 -69.58 86.08
CA ALA A 566 57.52 -68.59 85.87
C ALA A 566 56.95 -67.39 85.09
N ILE A 567 56.67 -66.30 85.79
CA ILE A 567 56.32 -65.00 85.20
C ILE A 567 57.54 -64.48 84.43
N LYS A 568 57.60 -64.67 83.11
CA LYS A 568 58.46 -63.85 82.25
C LYS A 568 57.63 -62.68 81.72
N ARG A 569 57.86 -61.50 82.30
CA ARG A 569 57.43 -60.21 81.75
C ARG A 569 57.90 -60.12 80.29
N ARG A 570 56.98 -60.33 79.35
CA ARG A 570 57.14 -59.84 77.97
C ARG A 570 56.06 -58.79 77.75
N ASN A 571 56.47 -57.53 77.81
CA ASN A 571 55.73 -56.44 77.19
C ASN A 571 55.65 -56.72 75.68
N ARG A 572 54.60 -57.40 75.23
CA ARG A 572 54.14 -57.33 73.84
C ARG A 572 52.96 -56.39 73.82
N MET A 573 53.19 -55.16 73.34
CA MET A 573 52.09 -54.35 72.83
C MET A 573 51.43 -55.16 71.70
N LEU A 574 50.15 -55.47 71.84
CA LEU A 574 49.36 -56.02 70.74
C LEU A 574 49.28 -54.94 69.65
N HIS A 575 49.95 -55.18 68.53
CA HIS A 575 49.76 -54.38 67.33
C HIS A 575 48.38 -54.69 66.73
N VAL A 576 47.60 -53.64 66.48
CA VAL A 576 46.25 -53.66 65.90
C VAL A 576 46.35 -53.93 64.38
N GLN A 577 46.88 -55.10 64.01
CA GLN A 577 46.98 -55.57 62.62
C GLN A 577 46.72 -57.08 62.51
N ASP A 578 45.97 -57.66 63.45
CA ASP A 578 45.57 -59.07 63.38
C ASP A 578 44.17 -59.16 62.70
N PRO A 579 44.02 -59.81 61.52
CA PRO A 579 42.81 -59.76 60.69
C PRO A 579 41.53 -60.31 61.36
N GLY A 580 41.67 -60.99 62.49
CA GLY A 580 40.57 -61.65 63.20
C GLY A 580 39.80 -60.79 64.22
N CYS A 581 40.10 -59.50 64.37
CA CYS A 581 39.32 -58.58 65.24
C CYS A 581 38.71 -57.40 64.46
N VAL A 582 38.14 -57.66 63.27
CA VAL A 582 37.21 -56.72 62.60
C VAL A 582 35.78 -57.20 62.87
N PRO A 583 34.84 -56.33 63.29
CA PRO A 583 33.45 -56.72 63.47
C PRO A 583 32.85 -57.17 62.14
N GLY A 584 32.19 -58.34 62.13
CA GLY A 584 31.37 -58.80 61.02
C GLY A 584 30.10 -57.97 60.90
N LEU A 585 30.23 -56.77 60.36
CA LEU A 585 29.14 -55.91 59.94
C LEU A 585 29.35 -55.63 58.46
N ILE A 586 28.41 -56.13 57.65
CA ILE A 586 28.34 -56.11 56.18
C ILE A 586 28.85 -57.42 55.55
N GLU A 587 27.95 -58.41 55.45
CA GLU A 587 28.07 -59.47 54.44
C GLU A 587 28.00 -58.84 53.05
N GLY A 588 29.05 -59.03 52.23
CA GLY A 588 28.92 -58.85 50.77
C GLY A 588 29.98 -58.01 50.03
N GLN A 589 31.06 -57.51 50.65
CA GLN A 589 32.16 -56.87 49.89
C GLN A 589 33.56 -57.25 50.41
N ASP A 590 34.53 -57.23 49.49
CA ASP A 590 35.90 -57.73 49.63
C ASP A 590 36.69 -57.00 50.72
N SER A 591 37.39 -57.73 51.58
CA SER A 591 38.13 -57.20 52.74
C SER A 591 39.24 -56.22 52.37
N ASP A 592 39.69 -56.24 51.11
CA ASP A 592 40.76 -55.37 50.61
C ASP A 592 40.28 -53.95 50.30
N GLU A 593 39.02 -53.75 49.90
CA GLU A 593 38.43 -52.41 49.68
C GLU A 593 38.26 -51.63 50.98
N LEU A 594 37.93 -52.31 52.08
CA LEU A 594 37.74 -51.68 53.39
C LEU A 594 39.08 -51.18 53.97
N ILE A 595 40.16 -51.91 53.71
CA ILE A 595 41.53 -51.53 54.12
C ILE A 595 42.00 -50.32 53.30
N GLU A 596 41.66 -50.26 52.01
CA GLU A 596 42.04 -49.14 51.15
C GLU A 596 41.24 -47.87 51.50
N LEU A 597 39.95 -47.99 51.83
CA LEU A 597 39.12 -46.88 52.34
C LEU A 597 39.65 -46.31 53.67
N LEU A 598 40.10 -47.17 54.59
CA LEU A 598 40.73 -46.74 55.84
C LEU A 598 42.06 -46.00 55.61
N ARG A 599 42.85 -46.41 54.61
CA ARG A 599 44.08 -45.70 54.20
C ARG A 599 43.78 -44.34 53.56
N ILE A 600 42.75 -44.25 52.74
CA ILE A 600 42.31 -42.99 52.11
C ILE A 600 41.81 -42.01 53.17
N TYR A 601 41.03 -42.49 54.15
CA TYR A 601 40.54 -41.65 55.24
C TYR A 601 41.67 -41.14 56.16
N GLN A 602 42.66 -41.98 56.47
CA GLN A 602 43.86 -41.56 57.23
C GLN A 602 44.74 -40.56 56.47
N ARG A 603 44.80 -40.62 55.13
CA ARG A 603 45.46 -39.60 54.28
C ARG A 603 44.68 -38.28 54.23
N ALA A 604 43.35 -38.33 54.26
CA ALA A 604 42.51 -37.13 54.29
C ALA A 604 42.61 -36.38 55.63
N GLU A 605 42.66 -37.10 56.76
CA GLU A 605 42.77 -36.50 58.10
C GLU A 605 44.13 -35.80 58.33
N SER A 606 45.21 -36.34 57.74
CA SER A 606 46.57 -35.79 57.88
C SER A 606 46.83 -34.53 57.03
N ASN A 607 46.02 -34.26 56.01
CA ASN A 607 46.23 -33.15 55.08
C ASN A 607 45.40 -31.88 55.34
N HIS A 608 44.55 -31.82 56.39
CA HIS A 608 43.81 -30.61 56.80
C HIS A 608 43.15 -29.82 55.63
N GLN A 609 42.68 -30.50 54.58
CA GLN A 609 41.89 -29.91 53.50
C GLN A 609 40.51 -30.55 53.48
N LEU A 610 39.69 -30.15 54.46
CA LEU A 610 38.23 -30.15 54.33
C LEU A 610 37.79 -28.70 54.31
N ASN A 611 37.82 -28.11 53.12
CA ASN A 611 37.04 -26.92 52.80
C ASN A 611 36.60 -27.02 51.33
N GLY A 612 35.34 -27.40 51.15
CA GLY A 612 34.46 -27.11 50.01
C GLY A 612 34.96 -27.43 48.60
N VAL A 613 34.47 -28.54 48.04
CA VAL A 613 33.90 -28.65 46.68
C VAL A 613 32.71 -29.60 46.75
#